data_AF-A0A9D3ABD4-F1
#
_entry.id   AF-A0A9D3ABD4-F1
#
_cell.length_a   1.000
_cell.length_b   1.000
_cell.length_c   1.000
_cell.angle_alpha   90.00
_cell.angle_beta   90.00
_cell.angle_gamma   90.00
#
_symmetry.space_group_name_H-M   'P 1'
#
loop_
_entity.id
_entity.type
_entity.pdbx_description
1 polymer ?
#
loop_
_entity_poly.entity_id
_entity_poly.type
_entity_poly.pdbx_seq_one_letter_code
_entity_poly.pdbx_strand_id
1 'polypeptide(L)' 'GNWFRSYGNENWEFNEDGLMVNRYASINDLPIAESERKFFWPLGRRPDDHPGLTELGL' A
#
# COMPACT_ATOMS: atom_id res chain seq x y z
N GLY A 1 15.67 -2.56 13.20
CA GLY A 1 14.55 -1.86 13.85
C GLY A 1 13.33 -2.75 13.82
N ASN A 2 12.19 -2.29 14.34
CA ASN A 2 10.92 -3.03 14.23
C ASN A 2 10.33 -2.82 12.83
N TRP A 3 9.84 -3.88 12.21
CA TRP A 3 9.23 -3.85 10.88
C TRP A 3 7.73 -4.10 10.97
N PHE A 4 6.99 -3.50 10.05
CA PHE A 4 5.53 -3.61 9.98
C PHE A 4 5.09 -3.74 8.52
N ARG A 5 3.93 -4.39 8.33
CA ARG A 5 3.13 -4.26 7.11
C ARG A 5 1.81 -3.62 7.49
N SER A 6 1.53 -2.47 6.90
CA SER A 6 0.27 -1.74 7.09
C SER A 6 -0.74 -2.16 6.02
N TYR A 7 -1.92 -2.59 6.45
CA TYR A 7 -3.04 -2.95 5.59
C TYR A 7 -4.05 -1.84 5.62
N GLY A 8 -4.39 -1.28 4.46
CA GLY A 8 -5.23 -0.10 4.35
C GLY A 8 -6.39 -0.28 3.39
N ASN A 9 -7.53 0.32 3.74
CA ASN A 9 -8.59 0.63 2.79
C ASN A 9 -8.79 2.14 2.74
N GLU A 10 -8.87 2.67 1.53
CA GLU A 10 -9.15 4.08 1.30
C GLU A 10 -10.33 4.26 0.36
N ASN A 11 -11.24 5.14 0.73
CA ASN A 11 -12.37 5.57 -0.08
C ASN A 11 -12.15 7.03 -0.47
N TRP A 12 -12.31 7.30 -1.76
CA TRP A 12 -12.03 8.59 -2.36
C TRP A 12 -13.28 9.15 -3.01
N GLU A 13 -13.48 10.46 -2.87
CA GLU A 13 -14.48 11.23 -3.60
C GLU A 13 -13.76 12.32 -4.39
N PHE A 14 -14.17 12.53 -5.65
CA PHE A 14 -13.56 13.47 -6.57
C PHE A 14 -14.59 14.51 -7.06
N ASN A 15 -14.13 15.73 -7.34
CA ASN A 15 -14.93 16.74 -8.02
C ASN A 15 -14.92 16.56 -9.55
N GLU A 16 -15.60 17.46 -10.28
CA GLU A 16 -15.69 17.43 -11.74
C GLU A 16 -14.33 17.61 -12.46
N ASP A 17 -13.37 18.29 -11.82
CA ASP A 17 -12.01 18.46 -12.35
C ASP A 17 -11.09 17.25 -12.09
N GLY A 18 -11.61 16.20 -11.44
CA GLY A 18 -10.84 15.01 -11.08
C GLY A 18 -9.94 15.19 -9.86
N LEU A 19 -10.11 16.26 -9.09
CA LEU A 19 -9.41 16.49 -7.83
C LEU A 19 -10.14 15.80 -6.68
N MET A 20 -9.39 15.10 -5.83
CA MET A 20 -9.92 14.43 -4.65
C MET A 20 -10.41 15.48 -3.63
N VAL A 21 -11.68 15.41 -3.25
CA VAL A 21 -12.30 16.34 -2.28
C VAL A 21 -12.56 15.70 -0.93
N ASN A 22 -12.77 14.38 -0.88
CA ASN A 22 -12.84 13.62 0.36
C ASN A 22 -11.95 12.37 0.28
N ARG A 23 -11.28 12.07 1.39
CA ARG A 23 -10.45 10.88 1.57
C ARG A 23 -10.68 10.29 2.94
N TYR A 24 -11.26 9.10 2.99
CA TYR A 24 -11.39 8.32 4.21
C TYR A 24 -10.46 7.13 4.12
N ALA A 25 -9.52 7.00 5.05
CA ALA A 25 -8.57 5.91 5.07
C ALA A 25 -8.52 5.27 6.45
N SER A 26 -8.65 3.94 6.48
CA SER A 26 -8.48 3.12 7.67
C SER A 26 -7.31 2.17 7.43
N ILE A 27 -6.35 2.17 8.34
CA ILE A 27 -5.09 1.43 8.20
C ILE A 27 -4.78 0.71 9.51
N ASN A 28 -4.39 -0.56 9.42
CA ASN A 28 -3.99 -1.38 10.56
C ASN A 28 -2.56 -1.90 10.36
N ASP A 29 -1.74 -1.80 11.41
CA ASP A 29 -0.36 -2.25 11.39
C ASP A 29 -0.21 -3.66 11.94
N LEU A 30 0.44 -4.53 11.15
CA LEU A 30 0.85 -5.86 11.58
C LEU A 30 2.38 -5.87 11.77
N PRO A 31 2.90 -6.13 12.99
CA PRO A 31 4.32 -6.39 13.18
C PRO A 31 4.77 -7.59 12.33
N ILE A 32 5.93 -7.47 11.67
CA ILE A 32 6.54 -8.55 10.89
C ILE A 32 8.04 -8.65 11.18
N ALA A 33 8.63 -9.82 10.93
CA ALA A 33 10.07 -9.97 10.83
C ALA A 33 10.58 -9.33 9.52
N GLU A 34 11.86 -8.94 9.49
CA GLU A 34 12.48 -8.38 8.29
C GLU A 34 12.44 -9.37 7.10
N SER A 35 12.59 -10.66 7.37
CA SER A 35 12.51 -11.73 6.38
C SER A 35 11.13 -11.93 5.76
N GLU A 36 10.08 -11.37 6.38
CA GLU A 36 8.70 -11.49 5.88
C GLU A 36 8.31 -10.35 4.94
N ARG A 37 9.23 -9.41 4.66
CA ARG A 37 9.01 -8.35 3.65
C ARG A 37 8.70 -8.98 2.29
N LYS A 38 7.80 -8.35 1.54
CA LYS A 38 7.40 -8.79 0.18
C LYS A 38 7.68 -7.75 -0.90
N PHE A 39 8.10 -6.54 -0.51
CA PHE A 39 8.32 -5.41 -1.40
C PHE A 39 9.82 -5.12 -1.48
N PHE A 40 10.45 -5.50 -2.60
CA PHE A 40 11.88 -5.38 -2.82
C PHE A 40 12.16 -4.71 -4.16
N TRP A 41 12.28 -3.38 -4.16
CA TRP A 41 12.74 -2.59 -5.30
C TRP A 41 13.42 -1.29 -4.81
N PRO A 42 14.20 -0.59 -5.65
CA PRO A 42 14.77 0.72 -5.30
C PRO A 42 13.67 1.72 -4.92
N LEU A 43 13.90 2.55 -3.90
CA LEU A 43 12.88 3.51 -3.43
C LEU A 43 12.35 4.39 -4.58
N GLY A 44 11.03 4.42 -4.75
CA GLY A 44 10.36 5.13 -5.83
C GLY A 44 9.19 4.33 -6.42
N ARG A 45 8.93 4.54 -7.72
CA ARG A 45 7.88 3.86 -8.47
C ARG A 45 8.11 2.34 -8.43
N ARG A 46 7.05 1.58 -8.09
CA ARG A 46 7.02 0.12 -8.22
C ARG A 46 7.31 -0.28 -9.68
N PRO A 47 8.22 -1.25 -9.95
CA PRO A 47 8.42 -1.79 -11.28
C PRO A 47 7.13 -2.36 -11.89
N ASP A 48 7.00 -2.29 -13.22
CA ASP A 48 5.77 -2.70 -13.92
C ASP A 48 5.53 -4.21 -13.89
N ASP A 49 6.61 -4.99 -13.79
CA ASP A 49 6.63 -6.45 -13.73
C ASP A 49 6.59 -7.01 -12.30
N HIS A 50 6.70 -6.16 -11.28
CA HIS A 50 6.58 -6.61 -9.89
C HIS A 50 5.14 -7.03 -9.61
N PRO A 51 4.88 -8.15 -8.91
CA PRO A 51 3.52 -8.59 -8.63
C PRO A 51 2.70 -7.56 -7.83
N GLY A 52 1.40 -7.50 -8.12
CA GLY A 52 0.40 -6.70 -7.41
C GLY A 52 -0.07 -7.33 -6.09
N LEU A 53 -1.04 -6.70 -5.41
CA LEU A 53 -1.55 -7.17 -4.10
C LEU A 53 -2.08 -8.61 -4.15
N THR A 54 -2.96 -8.90 -5.11
CA THR A 54 -3.58 -10.22 -5.26
C THR A 54 -2.56 -11.31 -5.58
N GLU A 55 -1.58 -11.01 -6.45
CA GLU A 55 -0.53 -11.96 -6.84
C GLU A 55 0.43 -12.27 -5.68
N LEU A 56 0.57 -11.34 -4.74
CA LEU A 56 1.33 -11.54 -3.51
C LEU A 56 0.56 -12.30 -2.42
N GLY A 57 -0.71 -12.63 -2.66
CA GLY A 57 -1.59 -13.27 -1.68
C GLY A 57 -1.74 -12.45 -0.40
N LEU A 58 -1.88 -11.12 -0.56
CA LEU A 58 -2.08 -10.16 0.53
C LEU A 58 -3.52 -9.68 0.60
#